data_AF-A0A7C1Q9C6-F1
#
_entry.id   AF-A0A7C1Q9C6-F1
#
_cell.length_a   1.000
_cell.length_b   1.000
_cell.length_c   1.000
_cell.angle_alpha   90.00
_cell.angle_beta   90.00
_cell.angle_gamma   90.00
#
_symmetry.space_group_name_H-M   'P 1'
#
loop_
_entity.id
_entity.type
_entity.pdbx_description
1 polymer ?
#
loop_
_entity_poly.entity_id
_entity_poly.type
_entity_poly.pdbx_seq_one_letter_code
_entity_poly.pdbx_strand_id
1 'polypeptide(L)' 'MNWQEINAKFNSLIKQLFHDEEWQNRADAARELGLLEEGRAVNLLCSALKSEKDYIVINRIIEALG' A
#
# COMPACT_ATOMS: atom_id res chain seq x y z
N MET A 1 -18.43 4.31 12.43
CA MET A 1 -17.16 4.19 11.70
C MET A 1 -16.40 5.48 11.92
N ASN A 2 -15.24 5.45 12.58
CA ASN A 2 -14.47 6.65 12.87
C ASN A 2 -13.61 7.01 11.64
N TRP A 3 -14.09 7.94 10.82
CA TRP A 3 -13.41 8.37 9.60
C TRP A 3 -11.99 8.91 9.87
N GLN A 4 -11.72 9.42 11.06
CA GLN A 4 -10.37 9.88 11.42
C GLN A 4 -9.39 8.71 11.56
N GLU A 5 -9.82 7.61 12.15
CA GLU A 5 -9.00 6.40 12.31
C GLU A 5 -8.70 5.74 10.96
N ILE A 6 -9.70 5.67 10.07
CA ILE A 6 -9.51 5.11 8.71
C ILE A 6 -8.50 5.94 7.93
N ASN A 7 -8.66 7.27 7.89
CA ASN A 7 -7.73 8.14 7.18
C ASN A 7 -6.32 8.10 7.81
N ALA A 8 -6.21 8.02 9.14
CA ALA A 8 -4.92 7.88 9.81
C ALA A 8 -4.23 6.56 9.45
N LYS A 9 -4.97 5.45 9.46
CA LYS A 9 -4.48 4.14 9.03
C LYS A 9 -4.04 4.16 7.57
N PHE A 10 -4.88 4.68 6.68
CA PHE A 10 -4.58 4.80 5.26
C PHE A 10 -3.28 5.57 5.02
N ASN A 11 -3.13 6.75 5.63
CA ASN A 11 -1.92 7.56 5.51
C ASN A 11 -0.67 6.85 6.05
N SER A 12 -0.80 6.11 7.16
CA SER A 12 0.30 5.33 7.70
C SER A 12 0.75 4.22 6.76
N LEU A 13 -0.20 3.50 6.16
CA LEU A 13 0.11 2.43 5.20
C LEU A 13 0.77 2.98 3.94
N ILE A 14 0.32 4.13 3.43
CA ILE A 14 0.98 4.80 2.30
C ILE A 14 2.43 5.16 2.67
N LYS A 15 2.65 5.75 3.84
CA LYS A 15 4.00 6.08 4.30
C LYS A 15 4.89 4.83 4.37
N GLN A 16 4.35 3.74 4.92
CA GLN A 16 5.06 2.47 5.02
C GLN A 16 5.39 1.91 3.63
N LEU A 17 4.43 1.88 2.70
CA LEU A 17 4.64 1.37 1.34
C LEU A 17 5.76 2.10 0.58
N PHE A 18 5.95 3.40 0.77
CA PHE A 18 6.92 4.18 0.01
C PHE A 18 8.26 4.40 0.70
N HIS A 19 8.33 4.26 2.03
CA HIS A 19 9.47 4.73 2.82
C HIS A 19 10.03 3.72 3.81
N ASP A 20 9.39 2.57 4.00
CA ASP A 20 9.93 1.55 4.89
C ASP A 20 11.17 0.89 4.27
N GLU A 21 12.22 0.71 5.08
CA GLU A 21 13.48 0.12 4.64
C GLU A 21 13.32 -1.38 4.36
N GLU A 22 12.50 -2.06 5.17
CA GLU A 22 12.28 -3.50 5.08
C GLU A 22 11.19 -3.80 4.04
N TRP A 23 11.53 -4.63 3.06
CA TRP A 23 10.60 -4.97 1.98
C TRP A 23 9.35 -5.69 2.50
N GLN A 24 9.45 -6.44 3.60
CA GLN A 24 8.34 -7.14 4.24
C GLN A 24 7.27 -6.15 4.70
N ASN A 25 7.69 -5.04 5.32
CA ASN A 25 6.79 -3.99 5.79
C ASN A 25 6.09 -3.31 4.60
N ARG A 26 6.80 -3.06 3.50
CA ARG A 26 6.19 -2.50 2.28
C ARG A 26 5.18 -3.47 1.64
N ALA A 27 5.51 -4.76 1.59
CA ALA A 27 4.62 -5.81 1.09
C ALA A 27 3.34 -5.91 1.94
N ASP A 28 3.46 -5.85 3.26
CA ASP A 28 2.30 -5.84 4.17
C ASP A 28 1.45 -4.59 3.99
N ALA A 29 2.07 -3.42 3.79
CA ALA A 29 1.35 -2.19 3.51
C ALA A 29 0.55 -2.27 2.20
N ALA A 30 1.14 -2.81 1.13
CA ALA A 30 0.44 -3.02 -0.13
C ALA A 30 -0.79 -3.93 0.05
N ARG A 31 -0.62 -5.06 0.75
CA ARG A 31 -1.72 -6.00 1.05
C ARG A 31 -2.83 -5.33 1.84
N GLU A 32 -2.50 -4.60 2.91
CA GLU A 32 -3.51 -3.92 3.73
C GLU A 32 -4.23 -2.81 2.97
N LEU A 33 -3.54 -2.07 2.10
CA LEU A 33 -4.16 -1.06 1.24
C LEU A 33 -5.18 -1.67 0.26
N GLY A 34 -4.88 -2.85 -0.29
CA GLY A 34 -5.84 -3.60 -1.11
C GLY A 34 -7.09 -4.01 -0.32
N LEU A 35 -6.89 -4.52 0.91
CA LEU A 35 -7.99 -4.93 1.80
C LEU A 35 -8.87 -3.76 2.29
N LEU A 36 -8.36 -2.53 2.27
CA LEU A 36 -9.17 -1.34 2.57
C LEU A 36 -10.15 -1.01 1.45
N GLU A 37 -9.95 -1.54 0.23
CA GLU A 37 -10.79 -1.33 -0.96
C GLU A 37 -11.10 0.14 -1.25
N GLU A 38 -10.21 1.04 -0.82
CA GLU A 38 -10.37 2.46 -1.07
C GLU A 38 -9.93 2.79 -2.50
N GLY A 39 -10.85 3.24 -3.35
CA GLY A 39 -10.51 3.64 -4.73
C GLY A 39 -9.40 4.70 -4.83
N ARG A 40 -9.17 5.48 -3.77
CA ARG A 40 -8.07 6.44 -3.67
C ARG A 40 -6.68 5.78 -3.61
N ALA A 41 -6.59 4.51 -3.19
CA ALA A 41 -5.35 3.73 -3.13
C ALA A 41 -4.82 3.38 -4.53
N VAL A 42 -5.71 3.21 -5.51
CA VAL A 42 -5.36 2.70 -6.86
C VAL A 42 -4.25 3.51 -7.51
N ASN A 43 -4.38 4.84 -7.52
CA ASN A 43 -3.36 5.72 -8.12
C ASN A 43 -2.01 5.64 -7.37
N LEU A 44 -2.05 5.43 -6.06
CA LEU A 44 -0.85 5.32 -5.23
C LEU A 44 -0.17 3.97 -5.43
N LEU A 45 -0.93 2.86 -5.46
CA LEU A 45 -0.43 1.53 -5.79
C LEU A 45 0.19 1.48 -7.19
N CYS A 46 -0.46 2.09 -8.19
CA CYS A 46 0.10 2.24 -9.54
C CYS A 46 1.41 3.06 -9.56
N SER A 47 1.55 4.02 -8.65
CA SER A 47 2.79 4.80 -8.51
C SER A 47 3.88 3.97 -7.83
N ALA A 48 3.54 3.18 -6.80
CA ALA A 48 4.46 2.28 -6.12
C ALA A 48 5.04 1.23 -7.08
N LEU A 49 4.24 0.67 -7.99
CA LEU A 49 4.72 -0.26 -9.03
C LEU A 49 5.86 0.30 -9.89
N LYS A 50 5.90 1.62 -10.11
CA LYS A 50 6.91 2.25 -10.95
C LYS A 50 8.25 2.45 -10.23
N SER A 51 8.23 2.54 -8.91
CA SER A 51 9.41 2.84 -8.09
C SER A 51 9.95 1.64 -7.32
N GLU A 52 9.09 0.66 -7.01
CA GLU A 52 9.46 -0.52 -6.25
C GLU A 52 10.37 -1.45 -7.05
N LYS A 53 11.32 -2.08 -6.36
CA LYS A 53 12.33 -2.96 -6.94
C LYS A 53 12.23 -4.39 -6.43
N ASP A 54 11.65 -4.58 -5.24
CA ASP A 54 11.49 -5.90 -4.65
C ASP A 54 10.31 -6.64 -5.27
N TYR A 55 10.61 -7.76 -5.93
CA TYR A 55 9.63 -8.55 -6.69
C TYR A 55 8.45 -9.03 -5.83
N ILE A 56 8.69 -9.30 -4.54
CA ILE A 56 7.63 -9.73 -3.61
C ILE A 56 6.66 -8.57 -3.34
N VAL A 57 7.18 -7.36 -3.15
CA VAL A 57 6.36 -6.17 -2.93
C VAL A 57 5.58 -5.85 -4.20
N ILE A 58 6.21 -5.91 -5.38
CA ILE A 58 5.55 -5.74 -6.68
C ILE A 58 4.37 -6.69 -6.81
N ASN A 59 4.54 -7.99 -6.54
CA ASN A 59 3.45 -8.96 -6.59
C ASN A 59 2.31 -8.60 -5.64
N ARG A 60 2.61 -8.14 -4.42
CA ARG A 60 1.58 -7.68 -3.47
C ARG A 60 0.85 -6.44 -3.93
N ILE A 61 1.53 -5.51 -4.59
CA ILE A 61 0.89 -4.33 -5.17
C ILE A 61 -0.03 -4.73 -6.32
N ILE A 62 0.37 -5.69 -7.17
CA ILE A 62 -0.47 -6.21 -8.26
C ILE A 62 -1.73 -6.88 -7.68
N GLU A 63 -1.59 -7.75 -6.69
CA GLU A 63 -2.73 -8.39 -6.02
C GLU A 63 -3.66 -7.37 -5.35
N ALA A 64 -3.10 -6.30 -4.78
CA ALA A 64 -3.89 -5.23 -4.15
C ALA A 64 -4.69 -4.38 -5.13
N LEU A 65 -4.33 -4.38 -6.43
CA LEU A 65 -5.06 -3.68 -7.47
C LEU A 65 -6.26 -4.47 -8.01
N GLY A 66 -6.34 -5.78 -7.73
CA GLY A 66 -7.38 -6.69 -8.24
C GLY A 66 -6.98 -7.39 -9.53
#